data_AF-A0A7C7YD28-F1
#
_entry.id   AF-A0A7C7YD28-F1
#
_cell.length_a   1.000
_cell.length_b   1.000
_cell.length_c   1.000
_cell.angle_alpha   90.00
_cell.angle_beta   90.00
_cell.angle_gamma   90.00
#
_symmetry.space_group_name_H-M   'P 1'
#
loop_
_entity.id
_entity.type
_entity.pdbx_description
1 polymer ?
#
loop_
_entity_poly.entity_id
_entity_poly.type
_entity_poly.pdbx_seq_one_letter_code
_entity_poly.pdbx_strand_id
1 'polypeptide(L)'
;MPSGRCDRASIRARGRSLVDDTSALHRSWRPRLCAGRDHRGLPERLFPARDPRVKRSGFVSPAPEARAALDRELLDWMAEPEWQRDETRFETLALGVFAHQFHHCPPYARFAEARGCTPERVTDWREIPPVPTGAFKEVALRGFSSAETVKTFRTSGTSGQKRGALHLDTLALYEASLLASLETLLVPDRRSKSAEGGQSEPIHIRVLAPSATEMPESSLSHMFETFVAKFGSRASGFDIVEGHLCIESLIEHLQHAQESGEPVLLCGTAFSFVHLLEKLGPQGREFCCPPGSRLMETGGFKGQSREMPAADLYAGLERLLGISPSHMVNQYGMTELGSQFYDSVWIDPEGPRRKIGPPWTRVRLLDPETGLEVKPGEPGMVVIYDLANSGSVAAIQTADLGRAVPAPGGGPTGFEILGRRPGAEARGCSIAADEMLGTDA
;
A
#
# COMPACT_ATOMS: atom_id res chain seq x y z
N MET A 1 75.23 4.31 10.23
CA MET A 1 74.76 2.90 10.12
C MET A 1 73.25 2.89 10.36
N PRO A 2 72.46 2.21 9.51
CA PRO A 2 71.77 2.94 8.45
C PRO A 2 70.23 3.02 8.57
N SER A 3 69.73 4.00 7.84
CA SER A 3 68.36 4.29 7.42
C SER A 3 67.76 3.27 6.44
N GLY A 4 66.44 3.05 6.48
CA GLY A 4 65.61 2.58 5.35
C GLY A 4 64.17 3.04 5.58
N ARG A 5 63.60 4.01 4.86
CA ARG A 5 63.12 4.00 3.45
C ARG A 5 62.37 2.72 3.11
N CYS A 6 61.03 2.82 3.09
CA CYS A 6 60.16 1.85 2.46
C CYS A 6 59.88 2.33 1.04
N ASP A 7 60.33 1.53 0.07
CA ASP A 7 60.25 1.78 -1.37
C ASP A 7 58.80 1.72 -1.89
N ARG A 8 58.42 2.76 -2.62
CA ARG A 8 57.32 2.70 -3.60
C ARG A 8 57.88 2.12 -4.89
N ALA A 9 57.58 0.86 -5.16
CA ALA A 9 57.76 0.28 -6.48
C ALA A 9 56.62 0.73 -7.41
N SER A 10 57.00 1.43 -8.47
CA SER A 10 56.17 1.83 -9.58
C SER A 10 56.06 0.70 -10.60
N ILE A 11 54.85 0.41 -11.08
CA ILE A 11 54.64 -0.24 -12.37
C ILE A 11 53.74 0.66 -13.20
N ARG A 12 54.36 1.30 -14.21
CA ARG A 12 53.68 1.94 -15.34
C ARG A 12 53.26 0.85 -16.33
N ALA A 13 51.99 0.84 -16.74
CA ALA A 13 51.62 0.35 -18.06
C ALA A 13 50.40 1.11 -18.61
N ARG A 14 50.73 2.09 -19.48
CA ARG A 14 50.00 2.52 -20.69
C ARG A 14 48.54 2.97 -20.54
N GLY A 15 48.37 4.27 -20.36
CA GLY A 15 47.17 4.98 -20.78
C GLY A 15 47.08 5.06 -22.31
N ARG A 16 45.92 4.69 -22.84
CA ARG A 16 45.37 5.30 -24.05
C ARG A 16 44.17 6.13 -23.63
N SER A 17 44.33 7.44 -23.77
CA SER A 17 43.25 8.43 -23.75
C SER A 17 42.36 8.21 -24.96
N LEU A 18 41.04 8.17 -24.77
CA LEU A 18 40.08 8.74 -25.69
C LEU A 18 38.94 9.34 -24.86
N VAL A 19 38.98 10.67 -24.77
CA VAL A 19 37.83 11.55 -24.59
C VAL A 19 36.89 11.29 -25.77
N ASP A 20 35.61 11.00 -25.53
CA ASP A 20 34.51 11.69 -26.20
C ASP A 20 33.11 11.25 -25.74
N ASP A 21 32.33 12.28 -25.44
CA ASP A 21 30.94 12.49 -25.87
C ASP A 21 29.79 11.75 -25.16
N THR A 22 29.33 12.35 -24.06
CA THR A 22 27.98 12.12 -23.50
C THR A 22 27.01 13.15 -24.09
N SER A 23 26.61 12.96 -25.35
CA SER A 23 25.55 13.75 -25.97
C SER A 23 24.72 12.98 -27.00
N ALA A 24 24.00 11.92 -26.61
CA ALA A 24 23.06 11.26 -27.55
C ALA A 24 21.92 10.44 -26.93
N LEU A 25 21.08 11.01 -26.05
CA LEU A 25 19.76 10.41 -25.75
C LEU A 25 18.63 11.46 -25.66
N HIS A 26 18.52 12.27 -26.71
CA HIS A 26 17.24 12.89 -27.10
C HIS A 26 16.99 12.54 -28.57
N ARG A 27 16.19 11.49 -28.83
CA ARG A 27 15.55 11.32 -30.14
C ARG A 27 14.05 11.20 -29.94
N SER A 28 13.39 12.25 -30.41
CA SER A 28 11.95 12.38 -30.62
C SER A 28 11.38 11.14 -31.29
N TRP A 29 10.38 10.52 -30.64
CA TRP A 29 9.51 9.54 -31.28
C TRP A 29 8.58 10.30 -32.25
N ARG A 30 8.77 10.11 -33.56
CA ARG A 30 7.80 10.49 -34.59
C ARG A 30 7.11 9.23 -35.10
N PRO A 31 5.78 9.18 -35.20
CA PRO A 31 5.09 8.02 -35.73
C PRO A 31 5.33 7.94 -37.25
N ARG A 32 5.79 6.78 -37.72
CA ARG A 32 5.82 6.46 -39.14
C ARG A 32 4.39 6.13 -39.58
N LEU A 33 3.85 6.97 -40.46
CA LEU A 33 2.71 6.65 -41.31
C LEU A 33 3.13 5.54 -42.27
N CYS A 34 2.58 4.33 -42.10
CA CYS A 34 2.56 3.31 -43.14
C CYS A 34 1.14 3.22 -43.68
N ALA A 35 0.97 3.70 -44.91
CA ALA A 35 -0.22 3.56 -45.70
C ALA A 35 -0.37 2.11 -46.21
N GLY A 36 -1.61 1.63 -46.19
CA GLY A 36 -2.12 0.67 -47.16
C GLY A 36 -1.86 -0.82 -46.88
N ARG A 37 -2.86 -1.49 -46.30
CA ARG A 37 -3.40 -2.74 -46.86
C ARG A 37 -4.83 -2.97 -46.41
N ASP A 38 -5.68 -3.08 -47.42
CA ASP A 38 -7.09 -3.42 -47.43
C ASP A 38 -7.30 -4.85 -46.91
N HIS A 39 -8.07 -5.01 -45.84
CA HIS A 39 -8.73 -6.28 -45.51
C HIS A 39 -10.08 -6.00 -44.86
N ARG A 40 -11.12 -6.10 -45.70
CA ARG A 40 -12.50 -6.36 -45.30
C ARG A 40 -12.55 -7.64 -44.46
N GLY A 41 -13.22 -7.59 -43.31
CA GLY A 41 -13.59 -8.76 -42.52
C GLY A 41 -13.17 -8.67 -41.05
N LEU A 42 -13.90 -7.91 -40.24
CA LEU A 42 -13.93 -8.10 -38.79
C LEU A 42 -15.23 -8.85 -38.45
N PRO A 43 -15.22 -9.93 -37.66
CA PRO A 43 -16.44 -10.54 -37.17
C PRO A 43 -17.03 -9.68 -36.06
N GLU A 44 -18.21 -9.13 -36.31
CA GLU A 44 -19.13 -8.67 -35.29
C GLU A 44 -19.48 -9.83 -34.32
N ARG A 45 -19.57 -9.49 -33.03
CA ARG A 45 -20.18 -10.25 -31.90
C ARG A 45 -19.33 -11.35 -31.24
N LEU A 46 -18.82 -11.02 -30.05
CA LEU A 46 -18.28 -11.99 -29.08
C LEU A 46 -19.05 -11.98 -27.74
N PHE A 47 -20.35 -11.65 -27.75
CA PHE A 47 -21.24 -11.90 -26.62
C PHE A 47 -22.61 -12.35 -27.13
N PRO A 48 -23.14 -13.50 -26.70
CA PRO A 48 -24.49 -13.91 -27.08
C PRO A 48 -25.51 -12.95 -26.46
N ALA A 49 -26.54 -12.63 -27.23
CA ALA A 49 -27.64 -11.76 -26.81
C ALA A 49 -28.39 -12.34 -25.59
N ARG A 50 -28.85 -11.46 -24.70
CA ARG A 50 -29.70 -11.76 -23.53
C ARG A 50 -30.88 -12.66 -23.93
N ASP A 51 -31.02 -13.82 -23.30
CA ASP A 51 -32.26 -14.62 -23.34
C ASP A 51 -33.28 -14.03 -22.36
N PRO A 52 -34.44 -13.51 -22.82
CA PRO A 52 -35.45 -12.89 -21.96
C PRO A 52 -36.27 -13.89 -21.13
N ARG A 53 -35.86 -15.16 -21.00
CA ARG A 53 -36.63 -16.22 -20.32
C ARG A 53 -35.99 -16.87 -19.09
N VAL A 54 -35.04 -16.20 -18.43
CA VAL A 54 -34.60 -16.62 -17.10
C VAL A 54 -35.68 -16.27 -16.07
N LYS A 55 -36.46 -17.27 -15.68
CA LYS A 55 -37.37 -17.18 -14.52
C LYS A 55 -36.54 -16.81 -13.29
N ARG A 56 -36.87 -15.70 -12.64
CA ARG A 56 -36.38 -15.34 -11.30
C ARG A 56 -36.82 -16.44 -10.32
N SER A 57 -36.01 -17.47 -10.12
CA SER A 57 -36.13 -18.33 -8.95
C SER A 57 -35.72 -17.50 -7.73
N GLY A 58 -36.58 -17.46 -6.71
CA GLY A 58 -36.37 -16.68 -5.49
C GLY A 58 -34.99 -16.94 -4.91
N PHE A 59 -34.13 -15.93 -5.02
CA PHE A 59 -32.79 -15.96 -4.45
C PHE A 59 -32.93 -15.69 -2.96
N VAL A 60 -32.61 -16.68 -2.13
CA VAL A 60 -32.54 -16.50 -0.69
C VAL A 60 -31.26 -15.73 -0.43
N SER A 61 -31.37 -14.47 0.02
CA SER A 61 -30.21 -13.71 0.51
C SER A 61 -29.48 -14.57 1.55
N PRO A 62 -28.16 -14.79 1.46
CA PRO A 62 -27.43 -15.45 2.53
C PRO A 62 -27.62 -14.63 3.81
N ALA A 63 -28.00 -15.32 4.89
CA ALA A 63 -28.32 -14.71 6.17
C ALA A 63 -27.13 -13.89 6.72
N PRO A 64 -27.37 -12.86 7.55
CA PRO A 64 -26.32 -12.09 8.24
C PRO A 64 -25.27 -12.97 8.96
N GLU A 65 -25.65 -14.18 9.35
CA GLU A 65 -24.77 -15.20 9.93
C GLU A 65 -23.60 -15.60 9.00
N ALA A 66 -23.75 -15.45 7.69
CA ALA A 66 -22.73 -15.81 6.70
C ALA A 66 -21.50 -14.90 6.75
N ARG A 67 -21.66 -13.56 6.84
CA ARG A 67 -20.49 -12.67 6.95
C ARG A 67 -19.79 -12.81 8.29
N ALA A 68 -20.55 -12.93 9.38
CA ALA A 68 -19.95 -13.11 10.70
C ALA A 68 -19.07 -14.38 10.76
N ALA A 69 -19.40 -15.44 10.02
CA ALA A 69 -18.54 -16.62 9.91
C ALA A 69 -17.25 -16.35 9.13
N LEU A 70 -17.35 -15.67 7.99
CA LEU A 70 -16.18 -15.25 7.19
C LEU A 70 -15.25 -14.33 8.00
N ASP A 71 -15.82 -13.34 8.70
CA ASP A 71 -15.07 -12.40 9.54
C ASP A 71 -14.34 -13.13 10.68
N ARG A 72 -14.99 -14.13 11.31
CA ARG A 72 -14.32 -14.97 12.33
C ARG A 72 -13.15 -15.74 11.74
N GLU A 73 -13.33 -16.39 10.60
CA GLU A 73 -12.25 -17.16 9.98
C GLU A 73 -11.07 -16.28 9.54
N LEU A 74 -11.35 -15.05 9.09
CA LEU A 74 -10.33 -14.03 8.79
C LEU A 74 -9.61 -13.56 10.05
N LEU A 75 -10.34 -13.27 11.13
CA LEU A 75 -9.75 -12.87 12.42
C LEU A 75 -8.87 -13.98 13.00
N ASP A 76 -9.32 -15.24 12.92
CA ASP A 76 -8.55 -16.40 13.33
C ASP A 76 -7.27 -16.51 12.49
N TRP A 77 -7.34 -16.30 11.17
CA TRP A 77 -6.16 -16.26 10.31
C TRP A 77 -5.18 -15.14 10.69
N MET A 78 -5.70 -13.94 10.97
CA MET A 78 -4.90 -12.78 11.34
C MET A 78 -4.20 -12.97 12.69
N ALA A 79 -4.79 -13.77 13.58
CA ALA A 79 -4.23 -14.09 14.89
C ALA A 79 -3.18 -15.22 14.84
N GLU A 80 -2.97 -15.89 13.72
CA GLU A 80 -2.00 -16.98 13.62
C GLU A 80 -0.56 -16.49 13.87
N PRO A 81 0.24 -17.25 14.65
CA PRO A 81 1.57 -16.84 15.06
C PRO A 81 2.60 -16.88 13.94
N GLU A 82 2.29 -17.51 12.80
CA GLU A 82 3.14 -17.52 11.61
C GLU A 82 2.33 -17.08 10.40
N TRP A 83 2.89 -16.14 9.64
CA TRP A 83 2.31 -15.77 8.36
C TRP A 83 2.61 -16.84 7.31
N GLN A 84 1.59 -17.64 7.02
CA GLN A 84 1.65 -18.61 5.93
C GLN A 84 0.63 -18.23 4.86
N ARG A 85 1.09 -18.17 3.60
CA ARG A 85 0.17 -18.05 2.47
C ARG A 85 -0.53 -19.37 2.27
N ASP A 86 -1.86 -19.31 2.28
CA ASP A 86 -2.73 -20.43 1.94
C ASP A 86 -3.62 -19.99 0.78
N GLU A 87 -3.34 -20.51 -0.42
CA GLU A 87 -4.08 -20.15 -1.63
C GLU A 87 -5.50 -20.71 -1.61
N THR A 88 -5.70 -21.90 -1.05
CA THR A 88 -7.03 -22.54 -0.95
C THR A 88 -7.92 -21.80 0.03
N ARG A 89 -7.38 -21.43 1.19
CA ARG A 89 -8.11 -20.63 2.19
C ARG A 89 -8.41 -19.24 1.65
N PHE A 90 -7.44 -18.58 1.01
CA PHE A 90 -7.66 -17.28 0.37
C PHE A 90 -8.79 -17.36 -0.65
N GLU A 91 -8.75 -18.33 -1.57
CA GLU A 91 -9.76 -18.48 -2.62
C GLU A 91 -11.15 -18.74 -2.03
N THR A 92 -11.25 -19.65 -1.05
CA THR A 92 -12.53 -19.95 -0.37
C THR A 92 -13.12 -18.71 0.29
N LEU A 93 -12.31 -17.97 1.04
CA LEU A 93 -12.74 -16.74 1.70
C LEU A 93 -13.05 -15.62 0.70
N ALA A 94 -12.26 -15.46 -0.36
CA ALA A 94 -12.47 -14.46 -1.38
C ALA A 94 -13.80 -14.66 -2.12
N LEU A 95 -14.13 -15.90 -2.50
CA LEU A 95 -15.41 -16.25 -3.12
C LEU A 95 -16.59 -16.02 -2.15
N GLY A 96 -16.43 -16.40 -0.88
CA GLY A 96 -17.44 -16.16 0.16
C GLY A 96 -17.69 -14.67 0.42
N VAL A 97 -16.61 -13.87 0.52
CA VAL A 97 -16.68 -12.40 0.66
C VAL A 97 -17.32 -11.78 -0.56
N PHE A 98 -16.93 -12.18 -1.78
CA PHE A 98 -17.55 -11.70 -3.01
C PHE A 98 -19.06 -11.97 -3.04
N ALA A 99 -19.48 -13.20 -2.71
CA ALA A 99 -20.89 -13.55 -2.66
C ALA A 99 -21.65 -12.67 -1.65
N HIS A 100 -21.11 -12.48 -0.45
CA HIS A 100 -21.70 -11.57 0.53
C HIS A 100 -21.81 -10.14 -0.01
N GLN A 101 -20.72 -9.58 -0.54
CA GLN A 101 -20.69 -8.23 -1.08
C GLN A 101 -21.66 -8.05 -2.25
N PHE A 102 -21.80 -9.05 -3.12
CA PHE A 102 -22.77 -9.05 -4.21
C PHE A 102 -24.22 -8.98 -3.69
N HIS A 103 -24.56 -9.73 -2.64
CA HIS A 103 -25.93 -9.72 -2.13
C HIS A 103 -26.29 -8.51 -1.28
N HIS A 104 -25.31 -7.88 -0.63
CA HIS A 104 -25.55 -6.87 0.39
C HIS A 104 -25.06 -5.46 0.02
N CYS A 105 -24.24 -5.31 -1.03
CA CYS A 105 -23.81 -4.01 -1.56
C CYS A 105 -24.42 -3.77 -2.96
N PRO A 106 -25.62 -3.17 -3.06
CA PRO A 106 -26.32 -3.01 -4.34
C PRO A 106 -25.52 -2.29 -5.44
N PRO A 107 -24.71 -1.24 -5.16
CA PRO A 107 -23.85 -0.65 -6.18
C PRO A 107 -22.84 -1.67 -6.74
N TYR A 108 -22.19 -2.45 -5.87
CA TYR A 108 -21.23 -3.46 -6.30
C TYR A 108 -21.89 -4.61 -7.05
N ALA A 109 -23.09 -5.04 -6.63
CA ALA A 109 -23.89 -6.04 -7.32
C ALA A 109 -24.13 -5.65 -8.79
N ARG A 110 -24.62 -4.42 -9.04
CA ARG A 110 -24.85 -3.90 -10.39
C ARG A 110 -23.57 -3.88 -11.23
N PHE A 111 -22.47 -3.42 -10.63
CA PHE A 111 -21.16 -3.39 -11.29
C PHE A 111 -20.66 -4.78 -11.69
N ALA A 112 -20.86 -5.77 -10.82
CA ALA A 112 -20.47 -7.15 -11.07
C ALA A 112 -21.38 -7.82 -12.10
N GLU A 113 -22.71 -7.63 -12.00
CA GLU A 113 -23.69 -8.13 -12.98
C GLU A 113 -23.44 -7.58 -14.39
N ALA A 114 -23.12 -6.29 -14.51
CA ALA A 114 -22.78 -5.66 -15.79
C ALA A 114 -21.57 -6.31 -16.48
N ARG A 115 -20.64 -6.89 -15.70
CA ARG A 115 -19.48 -7.66 -16.18
C ARG A 115 -19.76 -9.16 -16.33
N GLY A 116 -20.99 -9.59 -16.04
CA GLY A 116 -21.35 -11.01 -16.04
C GLY A 116 -20.74 -11.79 -14.88
N CYS A 117 -20.26 -11.13 -13.83
CA CYS A 117 -19.73 -11.77 -12.64
C CYS A 117 -20.85 -11.90 -11.61
N THR A 118 -21.32 -13.12 -11.36
CA THR A 118 -22.27 -13.44 -10.27
C THR A 118 -21.69 -14.54 -9.40
N PRO A 119 -22.15 -14.71 -8.15
CA PRO A 119 -21.64 -15.74 -7.25
C PRO A 119 -21.72 -17.17 -7.81
N GLU A 120 -22.66 -17.44 -8.72
CA GLU A 120 -22.82 -18.74 -9.37
C GLU A 120 -21.87 -18.96 -10.55
N ARG A 121 -21.32 -17.88 -11.11
CA ARG A 121 -20.47 -17.91 -12.30
C ARG A 121 -18.99 -17.76 -11.98
N VAL A 122 -18.67 -16.99 -10.96
CA VAL A 122 -17.31 -16.74 -10.49
C VAL A 122 -16.86 -17.96 -9.68
N THR A 123 -15.85 -18.66 -10.19
CA THR A 123 -15.29 -19.86 -9.53
C THR A 123 -13.85 -19.67 -9.09
N ASP A 124 -13.25 -18.57 -9.51
CA ASP A 124 -11.87 -18.20 -9.22
C ASP A 124 -11.84 -16.75 -8.72
N TRP A 125 -11.09 -16.48 -7.65
CA TRP A 125 -11.01 -15.14 -7.08
C TRP A 125 -10.50 -14.09 -8.08
N ARG A 126 -9.72 -14.50 -9.10
CA ARG A 126 -9.21 -13.63 -10.17
C ARG A 126 -10.30 -13.13 -11.12
N GLU A 127 -11.47 -13.75 -11.10
CA GLU A 127 -12.64 -13.35 -11.89
C GLU A 127 -13.52 -12.31 -11.15
N ILE A 128 -13.28 -12.11 -9.85
CA ILE A 128 -13.99 -11.09 -9.05
C ILE A 128 -13.62 -9.71 -9.61
N PRO A 129 -14.60 -8.90 -10.07
CA PRO A 129 -14.31 -7.67 -10.77
C PRO A 129 -13.80 -6.60 -9.79
N PRO A 130 -12.60 -6.03 -10.02
CA PRO A 130 -12.06 -5.02 -9.13
C PRO A 130 -12.66 -3.64 -9.39
N VAL A 131 -12.96 -2.92 -8.32
CA VAL A 131 -13.56 -1.59 -8.37
C VAL A 131 -12.49 -0.51 -8.42
N PRO A 132 -12.51 0.42 -9.40
CA PRO A 132 -11.63 1.58 -9.41
C PRO A 132 -11.79 2.44 -8.15
N THR A 133 -10.68 2.84 -7.53
CA THR A 133 -10.71 3.64 -6.28
C THR A 133 -11.54 4.92 -6.37
N GLY A 134 -11.64 5.56 -7.53
CA GLY A 134 -12.49 6.75 -7.67
C GLY A 134 -14.00 6.47 -7.55
N ALA A 135 -14.46 5.23 -7.68
CA ALA A 135 -15.86 4.88 -7.41
C ALA A 135 -16.26 5.12 -5.95
N PHE A 136 -15.31 5.05 -5.00
CA PHE A 136 -15.54 5.40 -3.59
C PHE A 136 -15.85 6.88 -3.38
N LYS A 137 -15.57 7.74 -4.38
CA LYS A 137 -16.03 9.14 -4.40
C LYS A 137 -17.49 9.22 -4.79
N GLU A 138 -17.98 8.31 -5.63
CA GLU A 138 -19.29 8.45 -6.26
C GLU A 138 -20.41 7.75 -5.53
N VAL A 139 -20.16 6.54 -5.05
CA VAL A 139 -21.15 5.67 -4.41
C VAL A 139 -20.65 5.15 -3.07
N ALA A 140 -21.58 4.95 -2.14
CA ALA A 140 -21.26 4.30 -0.87
C ALA A 140 -21.13 2.78 -1.09
N LEU A 141 -19.90 2.29 -1.19
CA LEU A 141 -19.59 0.87 -1.34
C LEU A 141 -19.60 0.20 0.04
N ARG A 142 -20.78 -0.20 0.50
CA ARG A 142 -20.97 -0.89 1.79
C ARG A 142 -22.02 -2.00 1.68
N GLY A 143 -21.74 -3.11 2.34
CA GLY A 143 -22.60 -4.29 2.46
C GLY A 143 -23.51 -4.29 3.70
N PHE A 144 -23.75 -3.13 4.31
CA PHE A 144 -24.48 -2.98 5.57
C PHE A 144 -25.27 -1.65 5.59
N SER A 145 -26.17 -1.49 6.55
CA SER A 145 -27.02 -0.30 6.66
C SER A 145 -26.22 0.95 7.04
N SER A 146 -26.60 2.13 6.55
CA SER A 146 -25.99 3.40 7.01
C SER A 146 -26.01 3.56 8.52
N ALA A 147 -27.08 3.08 9.15
CA ALA A 147 -27.27 3.22 10.59
C ALA A 147 -26.23 2.44 11.40
N GLU A 148 -25.58 1.44 10.80
CA GLU A 148 -24.56 0.59 11.43
C GLU A 148 -23.14 1.13 11.23
N THR A 149 -22.96 2.27 10.55
CA THR A 149 -21.63 2.84 10.31
C THR A 149 -21.02 3.33 11.62
N VAL A 150 -19.92 2.71 12.07
CA VAL A 150 -19.19 3.09 13.27
C VAL A 150 -18.00 4.00 12.97
N LYS A 151 -17.43 3.90 11.76
CA LYS A 151 -16.31 4.71 11.31
C LYS A 151 -16.42 5.01 9.82
N THR A 152 -15.96 6.19 9.42
CA THR A 152 -15.75 6.54 8.01
C THR A 152 -14.36 7.11 7.84
N PHE A 153 -13.55 6.47 7.00
CA PHE A 153 -12.28 7.04 6.56
C PHE A 153 -12.49 7.75 5.23
N ARG A 154 -11.77 8.87 5.01
CA ARG A 154 -11.89 9.67 3.80
C ARG A 154 -10.53 9.99 3.18
N THR A 155 -10.44 9.86 1.85
CA THR A 155 -9.23 10.19 1.08
C THR A 155 -8.83 11.65 1.30
N SER A 156 -7.55 11.99 1.29
CA SER A 156 -7.13 13.40 1.23
C SER A 156 -7.65 14.05 -0.07
N GLY A 157 -8.56 15.03 0.04
CA GLY A 157 -9.09 15.76 -1.12
C GLY A 157 -8.43 17.11 -1.28
N THR A 158 -8.34 17.61 -2.50
CA THR A 158 -8.10 19.04 -2.76
C THR A 158 -9.39 19.82 -2.46
N SER A 159 -9.26 21.02 -1.89
CA SER A 159 -10.41 21.87 -1.56
C SER A 159 -11.36 22.02 -2.75
N GLY A 160 -12.62 21.62 -2.59
CA GLY A 160 -13.66 21.71 -3.62
C GLY A 160 -13.96 20.41 -4.39
N GLN A 161 -13.23 19.30 -4.17
CA GLN A 161 -13.56 18.00 -4.78
C GLN A 161 -14.23 17.03 -3.80
N LYS A 162 -15.09 16.16 -4.32
CA LYS A 162 -15.72 15.06 -3.58
C LYS A 162 -14.64 14.05 -3.14
N ARG A 163 -14.55 13.80 -1.83
CA ARG A 163 -13.59 12.86 -1.22
C ARG A 163 -14.15 11.45 -1.28
N GLY A 164 -13.28 10.47 -1.56
CA GLY A 164 -13.62 9.06 -1.43
C GLY A 164 -13.87 8.71 0.03
N ALA A 165 -14.76 7.76 0.28
CA ALA A 165 -15.08 7.32 1.63
C ALA A 165 -15.12 5.79 1.74
N LEU A 166 -14.41 5.25 2.72
CA LEU A 166 -14.57 3.87 3.18
C LEU A 166 -15.43 3.90 4.45
N HIS A 167 -16.61 3.29 4.38
CA HIS A 167 -17.51 3.14 5.52
C HIS A 167 -17.28 1.79 6.18
N LEU A 168 -17.23 1.79 7.51
CA LEU A 168 -16.98 0.60 8.31
C LEU A 168 -18.06 0.47 9.38
N ASP A 169 -18.62 -0.74 9.50
CA ASP A 169 -19.52 -1.16 10.57
C ASP A 169 -18.76 -1.77 11.76
N THR A 170 -17.50 -2.13 11.56
CA THR A 170 -16.57 -2.57 12.59
C THR A 170 -15.14 -2.20 12.21
N LEU A 171 -14.27 -2.02 13.21
CA LEU A 171 -12.83 -1.85 13.02
C LEU A 171 -12.04 -3.16 13.22
N ALA A 172 -12.70 -4.25 13.62
CA ALA A 172 -12.03 -5.48 14.05
C ALA A 172 -11.07 -6.06 12.99
N LEU A 173 -11.53 -6.22 11.74
CA LEU A 173 -10.68 -6.74 10.67
C LEU A 173 -9.56 -5.77 10.27
N TYR A 174 -9.86 -4.46 10.25
CA TYR A 174 -8.86 -3.43 9.94
C TYR A 174 -7.73 -3.46 10.97
N GLU A 175 -8.06 -3.43 12.25
CA GLU A 175 -7.09 -3.38 13.35
C GLU A 175 -6.34 -4.71 13.49
N ALA A 176 -7.02 -5.86 13.35
CA ALA A 176 -6.36 -7.16 13.37
C ALA A 176 -5.34 -7.30 12.21
N SER A 177 -5.74 -6.92 11.00
CA SER A 177 -4.87 -6.92 9.82
C SER A 177 -3.67 -5.99 9.99
N LEU A 178 -3.92 -4.77 10.48
CA LEU A 178 -2.90 -3.77 10.76
C LEU A 178 -1.87 -4.28 11.77
N LEU A 179 -2.34 -4.73 12.93
CA LEU A 179 -1.47 -5.17 14.02
C LEU A 179 -0.63 -6.38 13.61
N ALA A 180 -1.24 -7.39 12.98
CA ALA A 180 -0.52 -8.55 12.48
C ALA A 180 0.55 -8.17 11.45
N SER A 181 0.27 -7.17 10.61
CA SER A 181 1.22 -6.67 9.60
C SER A 181 2.39 -5.90 10.21
N LEU A 182 2.12 -5.03 11.17
CA LEU A 182 3.16 -4.30 11.89
C LEU A 182 4.07 -5.27 12.67
N GLU A 183 3.47 -6.22 13.40
CA GLU A 183 4.21 -7.24 14.15
C GLU A 183 5.10 -8.09 13.24
N THR A 184 4.68 -8.37 12.01
CA THR A 184 5.45 -9.23 11.12
C THR A 184 6.50 -8.47 10.31
N LEU A 185 6.17 -7.29 9.82
CA LEU A 185 6.97 -6.60 8.80
C LEU A 185 7.76 -5.40 9.32
N LEU A 186 7.34 -4.78 10.43
CA LEU A 186 7.98 -3.58 10.98
C LEU A 186 8.68 -3.86 12.32
N VAL A 187 8.04 -4.63 13.20
CA VAL A 187 8.54 -4.94 14.55
C VAL A 187 8.58 -6.45 14.88
N PRO A 188 9.10 -7.32 13.99
CA PRO A 188 9.18 -8.77 14.22
C PRO A 188 9.97 -9.16 15.48
N ASP A 189 10.92 -8.34 15.89
CA ASP A 189 11.67 -8.49 17.15
C ASP A 189 10.78 -8.40 18.40
N ARG A 190 9.55 -7.88 18.26
CA ARG A 190 8.55 -7.80 19.33
C ARG A 190 7.56 -8.95 19.31
N ARG A 191 7.44 -9.68 18.19
CA ARG A 191 6.56 -10.86 18.10
C ARG A 191 7.15 -12.06 18.85
N SER A 192 8.46 -12.28 18.75
CA SER A 192 9.14 -13.44 19.35
C SER A 192 9.06 -13.47 20.88
N LYS A 193 9.05 -12.32 21.56
CA LYS A 193 9.01 -12.26 23.03
C LYS A 193 7.63 -12.56 23.63
N SER A 194 6.55 -12.24 22.90
CA SER A 194 5.17 -12.58 23.28
C SER A 194 4.86 -14.08 23.17
N ALA A 195 5.49 -14.79 22.23
CA ALA A 195 5.31 -16.24 22.06
C ALA A 195 5.95 -17.06 23.19
N GLU A 196 6.98 -16.52 23.86
CA GLU A 196 7.65 -17.14 25.01
C GLU A 196 6.98 -16.80 26.37
N GLY A 197 5.79 -16.19 26.34
CA GLY A 197 5.03 -15.81 27.54
C GLY A 197 5.53 -14.55 28.25
N GLY A 198 6.47 -13.81 27.65
CA GLY A 198 6.93 -12.50 28.12
C GLY A 198 6.07 -11.36 27.55
N GLN A 199 5.92 -10.26 28.30
CA GLN A 199 5.43 -9.02 27.71
C GLN A 199 6.55 -8.42 26.85
N SER A 200 6.24 -8.07 25.60
CA SER A 200 7.19 -7.38 24.73
C SER A 200 7.43 -5.97 25.25
N GLU A 201 8.69 -5.61 25.46
CA GLU A 201 9.07 -4.26 25.90
C GLU A 201 8.51 -3.22 24.92
N PRO A 202 7.86 -2.16 25.44
CA PRO A 202 7.32 -1.10 24.61
C PRO A 202 8.44 -0.35 23.86
N ILE A 203 8.08 0.29 22.77
CA ILE A 203 8.98 0.97 21.84
C ILE A 203 8.80 2.47 21.99
N HIS A 204 9.86 3.26 22.01
CA HIS A 204 9.76 4.71 21.88
C HIS A 204 9.38 5.09 20.44
N ILE A 205 8.10 5.39 20.21
CA ILE A 205 7.55 5.68 18.87
C ILE A 205 7.24 7.18 18.74
N ARG A 206 7.80 7.84 17.72
CA ARG A 206 7.49 9.24 17.39
C ARG A 206 6.82 9.34 16.03
N VAL A 207 5.64 9.95 15.98
CA VAL A 207 4.80 10.02 14.79
C VAL A 207 4.77 11.44 14.20
N LEU A 208 5.37 11.61 13.03
CA LEU A 208 5.39 12.82 12.24
C LEU A 208 4.17 12.87 11.31
N ALA A 209 2.98 12.76 11.89
CA ALA A 209 1.67 12.88 11.24
C ALA A 209 0.65 13.42 12.27
N PRO A 210 -0.47 14.04 11.85
CA PRO A 210 -1.52 14.44 12.78
C PRO A 210 -2.16 13.25 13.48
N SER A 211 -2.55 13.44 14.74
CA SER A 211 -3.23 12.41 15.55
C SER A 211 -4.62 12.04 15.03
N ALA A 212 -5.17 10.91 15.48
CA ALA A 212 -6.55 10.53 15.17
C ALA A 212 -7.59 11.49 15.80
N THR A 213 -7.19 12.27 16.81
CA THR A 213 -8.04 13.31 17.41
C THR A 213 -8.15 14.52 16.47
N GLU A 214 -7.04 14.95 15.88
CA GLU A 214 -7.03 16.07 14.92
C GLU A 214 -7.62 15.69 13.56
N MET A 215 -7.38 14.45 13.11
CA MET A 215 -7.82 13.95 11.82
C MET A 215 -8.64 12.65 11.97
N PRO A 216 -9.86 12.71 12.54
CA PRO A 216 -10.65 11.52 12.88
C PRO A 216 -11.12 10.69 11.68
N GLU A 217 -11.12 11.27 10.48
CA GLU A 217 -11.46 10.58 9.23
C GLU A 217 -10.21 10.07 8.47
N SER A 218 -9.01 10.23 9.02
CA SER A 218 -7.77 9.76 8.39
C SER A 218 -7.49 8.32 8.80
N SER A 219 -7.49 7.39 7.84
CA SER A 219 -7.09 6.00 8.09
C SER A 219 -5.62 5.90 8.52
N LEU A 220 -4.75 6.79 8.03
CA LEU A 220 -3.35 6.83 8.44
C LEU A 220 -3.18 7.30 9.90
N SER A 221 -3.96 8.31 10.32
CA SER A 221 -3.91 8.78 11.70
C SER A 221 -4.45 7.73 12.66
N HIS A 222 -5.53 7.03 12.26
CA HIS A 222 -6.05 5.86 13.01
C HIS A 222 -4.99 4.75 13.12
N MET A 223 -4.33 4.42 12.01
CA MET A 223 -3.25 3.43 11.99
C MET A 223 -2.15 3.74 13.00
N PHE A 224 -1.65 4.97 13.01
CA PHE A 224 -0.61 5.39 13.95
C PHE A 224 -1.09 5.38 15.40
N GLU A 225 -2.32 5.79 15.66
CA GLU A 225 -2.92 5.73 17.00
C GLU A 225 -2.99 4.28 17.50
N THR A 226 -3.50 3.34 16.68
CA THR A 226 -3.54 1.92 17.01
C THR A 226 -2.14 1.34 17.23
N PHE A 227 -1.17 1.75 16.40
CA PHE A 227 0.22 1.30 16.54
C PHE A 227 0.86 1.78 17.84
N VAL A 228 0.74 3.07 18.16
CA VAL A 228 1.26 3.67 19.40
C VAL A 228 0.55 3.08 20.62
N ALA A 229 -0.77 2.88 20.57
CA ALA A 229 -1.51 2.27 21.67
C ALA A 229 -1.07 0.83 21.98
N LYS A 230 -0.70 0.06 20.94
CA LYS A 230 -0.30 -1.34 21.09
C LYS A 230 1.17 -1.52 21.47
N PHE A 231 2.09 -0.76 20.86
CA PHE A 231 3.53 -0.99 21.03
C PHE A 231 4.28 0.19 21.65
N GLY A 232 3.65 1.34 21.81
CA GLY A 232 4.30 2.56 22.28
C GLY A 232 4.65 2.52 23.76
N SER A 233 5.81 3.07 24.10
CA SER A 233 6.18 3.44 25.46
C SER A 233 5.48 4.72 25.89
N ARG A 234 5.60 5.08 27.18
CA ARG A 234 5.06 6.35 27.70
C ARG A 234 5.69 7.60 27.06
N ALA A 235 6.87 7.47 26.45
CA ALA A 235 7.54 8.55 25.73
C ALA A 235 7.07 8.66 24.26
N SER A 236 6.20 7.76 23.82
CA SER A 236 5.66 7.77 22.46
C SER A 236 4.64 8.88 22.27
N GLY A 237 4.49 9.35 21.03
CA GLY A 237 3.53 10.42 20.74
C GLY A 237 3.62 10.94 19.32
N PHE A 238 2.83 11.98 19.06
CA PHE A 238 2.72 12.65 17.78
C PHE A 238 3.46 13.98 17.82
N ASP A 239 4.24 14.26 16.79
CA ASP A 239 5.07 15.46 16.63
C ASP A 239 4.51 16.41 15.58
N ILE A 240 3.28 16.19 15.09
CA ILE A 240 2.55 17.20 14.32
C ILE A 240 1.36 17.65 15.16
N VAL A 241 1.33 18.94 15.45
CA VAL A 241 0.25 19.59 16.19
C VAL A 241 -0.23 20.79 15.38
N GLU A 242 -1.54 20.86 15.12
CA GLU A 242 -2.16 21.92 14.31
C GLU A 242 -1.52 22.09 12.92
N GLY A 243 -1.06 20.96 12.34
CA GLY A 243 -0.41 20.93 11.02
C GLY A 243 1.06 21.37 11.01
N HIS A 244 1.67 21.62 12.18
CA HIS A 244 3.06 22.01 12.32
C HIS A 244 3.89 20.91 12.97
N LEU A 245 5.08 20.64 12.39
CA LEU A 245 6.05 19.73 12.97
C LEU A 245 6.70 20.37 14.22
N CYS A 246 6.52 19.77 15.39
CA CYS A 246 7.09 20.16 16.68
C CYS A 246 8.58 19.80 16.76
N ILE A 247 9.41 20.51 15.99
CA ILE A 247 10.83 20.24 15.83
C ILE A 247 11.58 20.13 17.17
N GLU A 248 11.38 21.07 18.09
CA GLU A 248 12.10 21.06 19.37
C GLU A 248 11.79 19.81 20.20
N SER A 249 10.51 19.42 20.29
CA SER A 249 10.10 18.18 20.96
C SER A 249 10.74 16.95 20.33
N LEU A 250 10.80 16.90 18.99
CA LEU A 250 11.44 15.79 18.29
C LEU A 250 12.96 15.76 18.54
N ILE A 251 13.64 16.91 18.56
CA ILE A 251 15.06 17.01 18.90
C ILE A 251 15.31 16.45 20.32
N GLU A 252 14.51 16.85 21.31
CA GLU A 252 14.63 16.36 22.68
C GLU A 252 14.51 14.83 22.74
N HIS A 253 13.54 14.24 22.04
CA HIS A 253 13.39 12.79 21.96
C HIS A 253 14.57 12.09 21.28
N LEU A 254 15.11 12.65 20.19
CA LEU A 254 16.26 12.09 19.48
C LEU A 254 17.54 12.17 20.32
N GLN A 255 17.76 13.28 21.04
CA GLN A 255 18.87 13.44 21.97
C GLN A 255 18.76 12.45 23.13
N HIS A 256 17.57 12.32 23.71
CA HIS A 256 17.34 11.37 24.80
C HIS A 256 17.59 9.92 24.36
N ALA A 257 17.11 9.53 23.17
CA ALA A 257 17.38 8.20 22.60
C ALA A 257 18.89 7.95 22.45
N GLN A 258 19.63 8.93 21.90
CA GLN A 258 21.08 8.84 21.75
C GLN A 258 21.82 8.74 23.10
N GLU A 259 21.42 9.52 24.09
CA GLU A 259 22.07 9.55 25.42
C GLU A 259 21.77 8.30 26.25
N SER A 260 20.54 7.80 26.19
CA SER A 260 20.09 6.61 26.91
C SER A 260 20.50 5.30 26.23
N GLY A 261 20.77 5.34 24.92
CA GLY A 261 20.95 4.14 24.09
C GLY A 261 19.65 3.41 23.76
N GLU A 262 18.48 3.98 24.10
CA GLU A 262 17.17 3.40 23.77
C GLU A 262 16.83 3.63 22.29
N PRO A 263 16.55 2.57 21.51
CA PRO A 263 16.18 2.72 20.10
C PRO A 263 14.85 3.44 19.90
N VAL A 264 14.79 4.33 18.91
CA VAL A 264 13.58 5.07 18.53
C VAL A 264 12.98 4.54 17.22
N LEU A 265 11.66 4.52 17.12
CA LEU A 265 10.95 4.26 15.87
C LEU A 265 10.23 5.52 15.40
N LEU A 266 10.70 6.09 14.29
CA LEU A 266 10.08 7.25 13.67
C LEU A 266 9.06 6.81 12.62
N CYS A 267 7.83 7.29 12.73
CA CYS A 267 6.75 7.03 11.79
C CYS A 267 6.31 8.33 11.14
N GLY A 268 5.99 8.38 9.85
CA GLY A 268 5.46 9.61 9.28
C GLY A 268 5.23 9.57 7.79
N THR A 269 4.79 10.71 7.24
CA THR A 269 4.70 10.84 5.78
C THR A 269 6.05 11.21 5.18
N ALA A 270 6.31 10.82 3.93
CA ALA A 270 7.50 11.27 3.19
C ALA A 270 7.62 12.81 3.20
N PHE A 271 6.50 13.53 3.12
CA PHE A 271 6.47 14.99 3.23
C PHE A 271 6.97 15.50 4.58
N SER A 272 6.52 14.89 5.69
CA SER A 272 6.97 15.26 7.03
C SER A 272 8.47 15.05 7.20
N PHE A 273 9.02 13.98 6.64
CA PHE A 273 10.46 13.72 6.67
C PHE A 273 11.26 14.67 5.78
N VAL A 274 10.74 15.06 4.61
CA VAL A 274 11.35 16.14 3.81
C VAL A 274 11.38 17.45 4.61
N HIS A 275 10.27 17.80 5.28
CA HIS A 275 10.22 19.01 6.10
C HIS A 275 11.23 18.96 7.26
N LEU A 276 11.39 17.79 7.89
CA LEU A 276 12.41 17.57 8.91
C LEU A 276 13.83 17.85 8.36
N LEU A 277 14.17 17.29 7.20
CA LEU A 277 15.46 17.52 6.54
C LEU A 277 15.68 19.00 6.17
N GLU A 278 14.64 19.67 5.67
CA GLU A 278 14.72 21.10 5.33
C GLU A 278 14.93 22.00 6.55
N LYS A 279 14.39 21.60 7.72
CA LYS A 279 14.54 22.35 8.97
C LYS A 279 15.90 22.12 9.62
N LEU A 280 16.37 20.87 9.67
CA LEU A 280 17.55 20.48 10.44
C LEU A 280 18.84 20.42 9.61
N GLY A 281 18.73 20.10 8.32
CA GLY A 281 19.88 20.01 7.41
C GLY A 281 20.71 21.29 7.33
N PRO A 282 20.10 22.49 7.10
CA PRO A 282 20.85 23.75 7.05
C PRO A 282 21.53 24.13 8.38
N GLN A 283 21.08 23.55 9.50
CA GLN A 283 21.67 23.78 10.81
C GLN A 283 22.88 22.86 11.07
N GLY A 284 23.19 21.94 10.15
CA GLY A 284 24.23 20.93 10.34
C GLY A 284 23.96 19.99 11.51
N ARG A 285 22.67 19.81 11.86
CA ARG A 285 22.26 18.90 12.93
C ARG A 285 22.35 17.46 12.43
N GLU A 286 22.97 16.61 13.24
CA GLU A 286 23.07 15.18 13.02
C GLU A 286 22.84 14.48 14.37
N PHE A 287 22.19 13.33 14.31
CA PHE A 287 21.93 12.43 15.42
C PHE A 287 22.50 11.05 15.07
N CYS A 288 22.94 10.33 16.09
CA CYS A 288 23.37 8.94 16.03
C CYS A 288 22.35 8.10 16.77
N CYS A 289 21.20 7.84 16.14
CA CYS A 289 20.16 7.01 16.77
C CYS A 289 20.74 5.62 17.10
N PRO A 290 20.43 5.04 18.29
CA PRO A 290 21.01 3.78 18.70
C PRO A 290 20.68 2.61 17.76
N PRO A 291 21.52 1.56 17.70
CA PRO A 291 21.24 0.35 16.94
C PRO A 291 19.86 -0.23 17.25
N GLY A 292 19.12 -0.63 16.22
CA GLY A 292 17.74 -1.07 16.33
C GLY A 292 16.71 0.05 16.17
N SER A 293 17.14 1.31 16.04
CA SER A 293 16.25 2.41 15.65
C SER A 293 15.76 2.20 14.22
N ARG A 294 14.50 2.54 13.96
CA ARG A 294 13.84 2.30 12.67
C ARG A 294 13.08 3.52 12.22
N LEU A 295 12.82 3.58 10.93
CA LEU A 295 11.97 4.59 10.32
C LEU A 295 10.93 3.90 9.47
N MET A 296 9.68 4.28 9.64
CA MET A 296 8.58 3.91 8.75
C MET A 296 8.05 5.17 8.08
N GLU A 297 8.16 5.23 6.76
CA GLU A 297 7.56 6.32 5.99
C GLU A 297 6.44 5.81 5.09
N THR A 298 5.49 6.68 4.80
CA THR A 298 4.36 6.39 3.91
C THR A 298 3.94 7.61 3.10
N GLY A 299 3.08 7.37 2.11
CA GLY A 299 2.48 8.40 1.28
C GLY A 299 3.43 8.94 0.21
N GLY A 300 2.84 9.57 -0.82
CA GLY A 300 3.58 10.21 -1.91
C GLY A 300 3.74 11.71 -1.71
N PHE A 301 4.76 12.28 -2.33
CA PHE A 301 5.01 13.73 -2.45
C PHE A 301 3.83 14.41 -3.16
N LYS A 302 2.78 14.81 -2.43
CA LYS A 302 1.64 15.47 -3.07
C LYS A 302 1.26 16.75 -2.37
N GLY A 303 1.45 17.83 -3.10
CA GLY A 303 0.73 19.09 -2.90
C GLY A 303 1.53 20.24 -2.34
N GLN A 304 2.77 20.07 -1.84
CA GLN A 304 3.58 21.19 -1.34
C GLN A 304 5.09 21.09 -1.68
N SER A 305 5.54 22.19 -2.30
CA SER A 305 6.87 22.75 -2.64
C SER A 305 8.11 21.93 -3.03
N ARG A 306 8.22 20.61 -2.85
CA ARG A 306 9.38 19.89 -3.42
C ARG A 306 9.16 18.37 -3.52
N GLU A 307 9.15 17.85 -4.75
CA GLU A 307 9.35 16.41 -4.97
C GLU A 307 10.84 16.11 -4.74
N MET A 308 11.13 15.31 -3.72
CA MET A 308 12.47 14.79 -3.46
C MET A 308 12.54 13.35 -3.97
N PRO A 309 13.55 12.95 -4.77
CA PRO A 309 13.75 11.54 -5.10
C PRO A 309 13.89 10.69 -3.83
N ALA A 310 13.31 9.49 -3.83
CA ALA A 310 13.36 8.60 -2.66
C ALA A 310 14.80 8.30 -2.20
N ALA A 311 15.74 8.17 -3.15
CA ALA A 311 17.14 7.95 -2.84
C ALA A 311 17.77 9.13 -2.07
N ASP A 312 17.41 10.37 -2.43
CA ASP A 312 17.89 11.58 -1.77
C ASP A 312 17.27 11.72 -0.37
N LEU A 313 16.00 11.35 -0.22
CA LEU A 313 15.30 11.32 1.06
C LEU A 313 16.00 10.37 2.02
N TYR A 314 16.23 9.11 1.62
CA TYR A 314 16.89 8.13 2.48
C TYR A 314 18.33 8.49 2.78
N ALA A 315 19.10 8.98 1.81
CA ALA A 315 20.47 9.44 2.06
C ALA A 315 20.50 10.65 3.02
N GLY A 316 19.52 11.55 2.92
CA GLY A 316 19.35 12.67 3.85
C GLY A 316 19.03 12.19 5.26
N LEU A 317 18.06 11.28 5.39
CA LEU A 317 17.65 10.71 6.68
C LEU A 317 18.76 9.88 7.33
N GLU A 318 19.57 9.16 6.54
CA GLU A 318 20.70 8.39 7.05
C GLU A 318 21.76 9.33 7.66
N ARG A 319 22.08 10.43 6.97
CA ARG A 319 23.00 11.45 7.52
C ARG A 319 22.41 12.14 8.76
N LEU A 320 21.13 12.50 8.73
CA LEU A 320 20.49 13.21 9.83
C LEU A 320 20.33 12.32 11.08
N LEU A 321 19.96 11.06 10.92
CA LEU A 321 19.51 10.20 12.03
C LEU A 321 20.50 9.08 12.38
N GLY A 322 21.45 8.77 11.51
CA GLY A 322 22.33 7.61 11.66
C GLY A 322 21.62 6.26 11.46
N ILE A 323 20.39 6.27 10.91
CA ILE A 323 19.61 5.05 10.63
C ILE A 323 19.93 4.60 9.21
N SER A 324 20.31 3.34 9.03
CA SER A 324 20.60 2.78 7.70
C SER A 324 19.33 2.63 6.85
N PRO A 325 19.39 2.80 5.51
CA PRO A 325 18.26 2.53 4.61
C PRO A 325 17.65 1.12 4.71
N SER A 326 18.37 0.14 5.24
CA SER A 326 17.84 -1.21 5.55
C SER A 326 16.85 -1.22 6.72
N HIS A 327 16.82 -0.17 7.53
CA HIS A 327 15.90 0.04 8.65
C HIS A 327 14.85 1.13 8.35
N MET A 328 14.80 1.61 7.10
CA MET A 328 13.82 2.59 6.61
C MET A 328 12.76 1.90 5.76
N VAL A 329 11.68 1.48 6.41
CA VAL A 329 10.59 0.73 5.81
C VAL A 329 9.59 1.68 5.17
N ASN A 330 9.35 1.56 3.86
CA ASN A 330 8.25 2.28 3.23
C ASN A 330 6.96 1.45 3.31
N GLN A 331 5.88 2.09 3.72
CA GLN A 331 4.53 1.54 3.78
C GLN A 331 3.69 2.04 2.61
N TYR A 332 2.93 1.15 1.99
CA TYR A 332 1.94 1.44 0.96
C TYR A 332 0.55 1.04 1.44
N GLY A 333 -0.39 1.99 1.31
CA GLY A 333 -1.80 1.81 1.62
C GLY A 333 -2.62 2.97 1.07
N MET A 334 -3.93 2.92 1.28
CA MET A 334 -4.87 3.97 0.90
C MET A 334 -6.15 3.86 1.75
N THR A 335 -7.01 4.86 1.66
CA THR A 335 -8.27 4.90 2.43
C THR A 335 -9.18 3.73 2.11
N GLU A 336 -9.15 3.25 0.87
CA GLU A 336 -10.00 2.18 0.36
C GLU A 336 -9.57 0.79 0.82
N LEU A 337 -8.37 0.62 1.39
CA LEU A 337 -7.83 -0.67 1.83
C LEU A 337 -8.02 -0.89 3.34
N GLY A 338 -8.28 -2.15 3.70
CA GLY A 338 -8.28 -2.64 5.08
C GLY A 338 -6.91 -3.13 5.56
N SER A 339 -6.01 -3.45 4.63
CA SER A 339 -4.68 -3.99 4.86
C SER A 339 -3.57 -3.04 4.38
N GLN A 340 -2.36 -3.24 4.90
CA GLN A 340 -1.19 -2.42 4.60
C GLN A 340 -0.04 -3.28 4.06
N PHE A 341 0.76 -2.69 3.19
CA PHE A 341 1.92 -3.33 2.59
C PHE A 341 3.17 -2.60 3.04
N TYR A 342 4.22 -3.34 3.39
CA TYR A 342 5.48 -2.77 3.88
C TYR A 342 6.61 -3.32 3.01
N ASP A 343 7.67 -2.56 2.76
CA ASP A 343 8.80 -3.16 2.06
C ASP A 343 9.64 -4.09 2.93
N SER A 344 10.31 -4.99 2.23
CA SER A 344 11.03 -6.11 2.77
C SER A 344 12.36 -5.76 3.43
N VAL A 345 12.82 -4.50 3.40
CA VAL A 345 14.23 -4.17 3.74
C VAL A 345 14.63 -4.58 5.15
N TRP A 346 13.67 -4.60 6.07
CA TRP A 346 13.92 -5.00 7.46
C TRP A 346 13.95 -6.52 7.65
N ILE A 347 13.06 -7.25 6.97
CA ILE A 347 12.90 -8.70 7.13
C ILE A 347 13.68 -9.54 6.12
N ASP A 348 14.14 -8.91 5.04
CA ASP A 348 14.94 -9.49 3.96
C ASP A 348 15.93 -8.42 3.46
N PRO A 349 16.95 -8.06 4.27
CA PRO A 349 17.87 -6.98 3.97
C PRO A 349 18.79 -7.26 2.77
N GLU A 350 19.03 -8.54 2.46
CA GLU A 350 19.86 -8.97 1.34
C GLU A 350 19.07 -9.11 0.02
N GLY A 351 17.73 -9.14 0.11
CA GLY A 351 16.84 -9.26 -1.04
C GLY A 351 16.52 -7.91 -1.71
N PRO A 352 15.96 -7.95 -2.93
CA PRO A 352 15.45 -6.74 -3.56
C PRO A 352 14.31 -6.15 -2.72
N ARG A 353 14.37 -4.82 -2.51
CA ARG A 353 13.31 -4.05 -1.84
C ARG A 353 12.00 -4.27 -2.59
N ARG A 354 11.01 -4.84 -1.90
CA ARG A 354 9.67 -5.13 -2.45
C ARG A 354 8.60 -5.00 -1.37
N LYS A 355 7.42 -4.54 -1.75
CA LYS A 355 6.23 -4.53 -0.89
C LYS A 355 5.72 -5.94 -0.67
N ILE A 356 5.50 -6.27 0.59
CA ILE A 356 4.94 -7.51 1.07
C ILE A 356 3.63 -7.17 1.76
N GLY A 357 2.58 -7.91 1.39
CA GLY A 357 1.27 -7.81 2.02
C GLY A 357 0.96 -9.04 2.87
N PRO A 358 -0.03 -8.93 3.76
CA PRO A 358 -0.43 -10.04 4.61
C PRO A 358 -1.10 -11.19 3.81
N PRO A 359 -1.17 -12.41 4.40
CA PRO A 359 -1.72 -13.59 3.73
C PRO A 359 -3.16 -13.48 3.20
N TRP A 360 -4.00 -12.64 3.81
CA TRP A 360 -5.39 -12.36 3.37
C TRP A 360 -5.47 -11.29 2.27
N THR A 361 -4.35 -10.96 1.62
CA THR A 361 -4.31 -10.07 0.44
C THR A 361 -3.72 -10.76 -0.78
N ARG A 362 -4.17 -10.37 -1.97
CA ARG A 362 -3.49 -10.68 -3.24
C ARG A 362 -3.31 -9.44 -4.07
N VAL A 363 -2.19 -9.37 -4.78
CA VAL A 363 -1.87 -8.26 -5.69
C VAL A 363 -1.73 -8.83 -7.09
N ARG A 364 -2.42 -8.21 -8.04
CA ARG A 364 -2.31 -8.47 -9.47
C ARG A 364 -1.83 -7.21 -10.17
N LEU A 365 -1.08 -7.39 -11.24
CA LEU A 365 -0.62 -6.29 -12.09
C LEU A 365 -1.27 -6.46 -13.45
N LEU A 366 -2.24 -5.59 -13.76
CA LEU A 366 -3.04 -5.72 -14.96
C LEU A 366 -2.63 -4.69 -16.01
N ASP A 367 -2.55 -5.11 -17.26
CA ASP A 367 -2.47 -4.19 -18.37
C ASP A 367 -3.77 -3.37 -18.39
N PRO A 368 -3.71 -2.03 -18.36
CA PRO A 368 -4.90 -1.22 -18.18
C PRO A 368 -5.73 -1.05 -19.47
N GLU A 369 -5.26 -1.55 -20.61
CA GLU A 369 -6.00 -1.57 -21.87
C GLU A 369 -6.72 -2.91 -22.07
N THR A 370 -6.08 -4.01 -21.70
CA THR A 370 -6.63 -5.36 -21.89
C THR A 370 -7.30 -5.95 -20.65
N GLY A 371 -6.96 -5.47 -19.45
CA GLY A 371 -7.40 -6.03 -18.18
C GLY A 371 -6.75 -7.38 -17.82
N LEU A 372 -5.82 -7.86 -18.63
CA LEU A 372 -5.10 -9.12 -18.40
C LEU A 372 -3.84 -8.88 -17.56
N GLU A 373 -3.35 -9.93 -16.89
CA GLU A 373 -2.08 -9.84 -16.18
C GLU A 373 -0.92 -9.54 -17.12
N VAL A 374 -0.07 -8.60 -16.73
CA VAL A 374 1.18 -8.30 -17.43
C VAL A 374 2.19 -9.41 -17.22
N LYS A 375 3.18 -9.52 -18.10
CA LYS A 375 4.23 -10.52 -17.93
C LYS A 375 5.11 -10.16 -16.72
N PRO A 376 5.80 -11.14 -16.10
CA PRO A 376 6.77 -10.86 -15.04
C PRO A 376 7.78 -9.79 -15.47
N GLY A 377 7.94 -8.76 -14.62
CA GLY A 377 8.83 -7.62 -14.86
C GLY A 377 8.23 -6.48 -15.68
N GLU A 378 7.05 -6.64 -16.29
CA GLU A 378 6.36 -5.55 -16.98
C GLU A 378 5.58 -4.67 -15.98
N PRO A 379 5.50 -3.35 -16.20
CA PRO A 379 4.62 -2.47 -15.43
C PRO A 379 3.14 -2.78 -15.68
N GLY A 380 2.34 -2.85 -14.63
CA GLY A 380 0.89 -2.99 -14.71
C GLY A 380 0.17 -2.12 -13.68
N MET A 381 -1.14 -1.91 -13.88
CA MET A 381 -2.02 -1.31 -12.89
C MET A 381 -2.10 -2.21 -11.65
N VAL A 382 -1.86 -1.63 -10.47
CA VAL A 382 -1.93 -2.38 -9.22
C VAL A 382 -3.41 -2.64 -8.87
N VAL A 383 -3.77 -3.91 -8.80
CA VAL A 383 -5.08 -4.39 -8.35
C VAL A 383 -4.88 -5.22 -7.09
N ILE A 384 -5.63 -4.89 -6.04
CA ILE A 384 -5.49 -5.49 -4.73
C ILE A 384 -6.81 -6.14 -4.34
N TYR A 385 -6.74 -7.38 -3.91
CA TYR A 385 -7.83 -8.13 -3.31
C TYR A 385 -7.53 -8.20 -1.83
N ASP A 386 -8.34 -7.51 -1.03
CA ASP A 386 -8.13 -7.29 0.40
C ASP A 386 -9.33 -7.78 1.19
N LEU A 387 -9.20 -8.96 1.79
CA LEU A 387 -10.32 -9.60 2.49
C LEU A 387 -10.66 -8.92 3.82
N ALA A 388 -9.81 -8.01 4.32
CA ALA A 388 -10.14 -7.18 5.49
C ALA A 388 -11.29 -6.19 5.22
N ASN A 389 -11.68 -5.98 3.95
CA ASN A 389 -12.79 -5.14 3.53
C ASN A 389 -14.13 -5.92 3.38
N SER A 390 -14.42 -6.89 4.26
CA SER A 390 -15.61 -7.73 4.12
C SER A 390 -16.94 -6.95 4.12
N GLY A 391 -17.01 -5.83 4.86
CA GLY A 391 -18.17 -4.92 4.89
C GLY A 391 -18.22 -3.88 3.76
N SER A 392 -17.16 -3.76 2.95
CA SER A 392 -17.09 -2.87 1.78
C SER A 392 -16.83 -3.71 0.52
N VAL A 393 -15.92 -3.31 -0.36
CA VAL A 393 -15.50 -4.10 -1.54
C VAL A 393 -14.06 -4.57 -1.35
N ALA A 394 -13.82 -5.88 -1.54
CA ALA A 394 -12.51 -6.48 -1.35
C ALA A 394 -11.60 -6.34 -2.58
N ALA A 395 -12.16 -6.37 -3.80
CA ALA A 395 -11.39 -6.25 -5.04
C ALA A 395 -11.30 -4.78 -5.48
N ILE A 396 -10.09 -4.21 -5.43
CA ILE A 396 -9.83 -2.78 -5.63
C ILE A 396 -8.80 -2.58 -6.73
N GLN A 397 -9.18 -1.84 -7.76
CA GLN A 397 -8.27 -1.37 -8.80
C GLN A 397 -7.77 0.02 -8.42
N THR A 398 -6.47 0.13 -8.16
CA THR A 398 -5.85 1.40 -7.82
C THR A 398 -5.63 2.26 -9.07
N ALA A 399 -5.11 3.49 -8.88
CA ALA A 399 -4.60 4.34 -9.96
C ALA A 399 -3.06 4.31 -10.05
N ASP A 400 -2.43 3.39 -9.32
CA ASP A 400 -0.98 3.27 -9.22
C ASP A 400 -0.48 2.20 -10.22
N LEU A 401 0.66 2.47 -10.84
CA LEU A 401 1.43 1.50 -11.62
C LEU A 401 2.44 0.83 -10.72
N GLY A 402 2.60 -0.47 -10.88
CA GLY A 402 3.57 -1.26 -10.15
C GLY A 402 4.22 -2.32 -11.03
N ARG A 403 5.22 -2.98 -10.46
CA ARG A 403 5.95 -4.08 -11.08
C ARG A 403 6.18 -5.18 -10.07
N ALA A 404 6.04 -6.43 -10.50
CA ALA A 404 6.26 -7.58 -9.64
C ALA A 404 7.76 -7.72 -9.36
N VAL A 405 8.11 -7.99 -8.11
CA VAL A 405 9.48 -8.17 -7.66
C VAL A 405 9.59 -9.54 -7.00
N PRO A 406 10.15 -10.55 -7.69
CA PRO A 406 10.34 -11.89 -7.14
C PRO A 406 11.23 -11.85 -5.90
N ALA A 407 10.92 -12.67 -4.91
CA ALA A 407 11.84 -12.88 -3.79
C ALA A 407 13.03 -13.77 -4.21
N PRO A 408 14.21 -13.60 -3.60
CA PRO A 408 15.30 -14.55 -3.74
C PRO A 408 14.87 -15.95 -3.29
N GLY A 409 15.42 -17.00 -3.91
CA GLY A 409 15.19 -18.38 -3.47
C GLY A 409 13.77 -18.93 -3.65
N GLY A 410 12.91 -18.24 -4.44
CA GLY A 410 11.54 -18.71 -4.71
C GLY A 410 10.51 -18.35 -3.64
N GLY A 411 10.84 -17.43 -2.72
CA GLY A 411 9.88 -16.90 -1.74
C GLY A 411 8.73 -16.09 -2.37
N PRO A 412 7.80 -15.56 -1.56
CA PRO A 412 6.64 -14.85 -2.05
C PRO A 412 7.04 -13.60 -2.85
N THR A 413 6.53 -13.53 -4.08
CA THR A 413 6.69 -12.35 -4.94
C THR A 413 5.98 -11.15 -4.28
N GLY A 414 6.72 -10.04 -4.20
CA GLY A 414 6.21 -8.74 -3.80
C GLY A 414 6.05 -7.82 -5.01
N PHE A 415 5.92 -6.52 -4.77
CA PHE A 415 5.83 -5.54 -5.85
C PHE A 415 6.48 -4.21 -5.47
N GLU A 416 6.76 -3.38 -6.45
CA GLU A 416 7.15 -1.98 -6.24
C GLU A 416 6.11 -1.05 -6.87
N ILE A 417 6.02 0.18 -6.35
CA ILE A 417 5.19 1.24 -6.92
C ILE A 417 6.06 2.12 -7.82
N LEU A 418 5.65 2.28 -9.07
CA LEU A 418 6.34 3.10 -10.07
C LEU A 418 5.79 4.53 -10.17
N GLY A 419 4.66 4.79 -9.50
CA GLY A 419 3.96 6.07 -9.49
C GLY A 419 2.51 5.95 -9.97
N ARG A 420 1.83 7.08 -10.17
CA ARG A 420 0.45 7.11 -10.66
C ARG A 420 0.37 7.25 -12.16
N ARG A 421 -0.59 6.57 -12.78
CA ARG A 421 -0.91 6.78 -14.19
C ARG A 421 -1.65 8.12 -14.36
N PRO A 422 -1.15 9.05 -15.20
CA PRO A 422 -1.87 10.28 -15.50
C PRO A 422 -3.24 9.98 -16.12
N GLY A 423 -4.31 10.59 -15.59
CA GLY A 423 -5.67 10.48 -16.14
C GLY A 423 -6.41 9.16 -15.88
N ALA A 424 -5.82 8.20 -15.16
CA ALA A 424 -6.48 6.93 -14.85
C ALA A 424 -7.74 7.08 -13.98
N GLU A 425 -7.77 8.07 -13.08
CA GLU A 425 -8.94 8.36 -12.24
C GLU A 425 -10.16 8.83 -13.07
N ALA A 426 -9.98 9.49 -14.22
CA ALA A 426 -11.10 10.14 -14.90
C ALA A 426 -12.01 9.19 -15.71
N ARG A 427 -11.42 8.26 -16.49
CA ARG A 427 -12.22 7.39 -17.39
C ARG A 427 -12.76 6.14 -16.71
N GLY A 428 -11.91 5.43 -15.96
CA GLY A 428 -12.31 4.17 -15.32
C GLY A 428 -13.35 4.37 -14.21
N CYS A 429 -13.26 5.48 -13.47
CA CYS A 429 -14.18 5.75 -12.38
C CYS A 429 -15.55 6.22 -12.86
N SER A 430 -15.62 6.96 -13.98
CA SER A 430 -16.90 7.41 -14.55
C SER A 430 -17.73 6.22 -15.04
N ILE A 431 -17.13 5.31 -15.82
CA ILE A 431 -17.81 4.11 -16.32
C ILE A 431 -18.28 3.22 -15.17
N ALA A 432 -17.39 2.96 -14.20
CA ALA A 432 -17.75 2.16 -13.03
C ALA A 432 -18.87 2.81 -12.21
N ALA A 433 -18.82 4.13 -12.02
CA ALA A 433 -19.87 4.85 -11.30
C ALA A 433 -21.21 4.80 -12.04
N ASP A 434 -21.23 4.94 -13.36
CA ASP A 434 -22.47 4.88 -14.17
C ASP A 434 -23.12 3.48 -14.07
N GLU A 435 -22.32 2.42 -14.21
CA GLU A 435 -22.77 1.03 -14.02
C GLU A 435 -23.30 0.80 -12.60
N MET A 436 -22.64 1.37 -11.59
CA MET A 436 -23.05 1.31 -10.19
C MET A 436 -24.29 2.13 -9.89
N LEU A 437 -24.56 3.22 -10.61
CA LEU A 437 -25.75 4.06 -10.43
C LEU A 437 -26.95 3.52 -11.22
N GLY A 438 -26.72 2.62 -12.19
CA GLY A 438 -27.78 2.06 -13.03
C GLY A 438 -28.36 3.08 -14.01
N THR A 439 -27.63 4.14 -14.30
CA THR A 439 -27.96 5.08 -15.37
C THR A 439 -27.56 4.43 -16.69
N ASP A 440 -28.55 3.94 -17.44
CA ASP A 440 -28.35 3.56 -18.84
C ASP A 440 -27.79 4.78 -19.59
N ALA A 441 -26.63 4.60 -20.24
CA ALA A 441 -26.02 5.60 -21.12
C ALA A 441 -26.83 5.79 -22.41
#